data_AF-A0A7K4D6I1-F1
#
_entry.id   AF-A0A7K4D6I1-F1
#
_cell.length_a   1.000
_cell.length_b   1.000
_cell.length_c   1.000
_cell.angle_alpha   90.00
_cell.angle_beta   90.00
_cell.angle_gamma   90.00
#
_symmetry.space_group_name_H-M   'P 1'
#
loop_
_entity.id
_entity.type
_entity.pdbx_description
1 polymer ?
#
loop_
_entity_poly.entity_id
_entity_poly.type
_entity_poly.pdbx_seq_one_letter_code
_entity_poly.pdbx_strand_id
1 'polypeptide(L)'
;MRYLMILALLSILLCSSSAFCQMNSTSSEELNASALRSLVADASSQSQLYRFLMEMEQNTDLVNLTTGEVQALYTRTISAGSINMSARSLKIVMASLTVPKGDEVNATAFGLDEYLINDSLYLKMDGSWTYMKLPEVAEAWSQQNTMKQQIDMLNQSNLTMLGSEVVGDDDCYILFAKVNSSAIAEQISKQTGPSLPVQFMNLSELLRNTTMNAYYWIAKDAHQLKKAKVTESFTFNPAYLGLPTNETENIEMRVNTTISMLFEDINESVNIILPEEAGTAKLFSQDLIATNVTQAATKA
;
A
#
# COMPACT_ATOMS: atom_id res chain seq x y z
N MET A 1 18.85 12.05 -1.92
CA MET A 1 17.53 12.58 -2.34
C MET A 1 16.81 11.71 -3.37
N ARG A 2 17.44 11.27 -4.48
CA ARG A 2 16.76 10.47 -5.52
C ARG A 2 16.17 9.14 -5.01
N TYR A 3 16.92 8.41 -4.18
CA TYR A 3 16.45 7.17 -3.53
C TYR A 3 15.36 7.39 -2.48
N LEU A 4 15.40 8.51 -1.74
CA LEU A 4 14.35 8.91 -0.78
C LEU A 4 13.02 9.20 -1.48
N MET A 5 13.05 9.80 -2.67
CA MET A 5 11.85 10.05 -3.48
C MET A 5 11.25 8.75 -4.03
N ILE A 6 12.10 7.77 -4.40
CA ILE A 6 11.69 6.43 -4.84
C ILE A 6 11.07 5.64 -3.68
N LEU A 7 11.63 5.75 -2.48
CA LEU A 7 11.09 5.15 -1.25
C LEU A 7 9.73 5.73 -0.88
N ALA A 8 9.57 7.06 -0.97
CA ALA A 8 8.29 7.74 -0.77
C ALA A 8 7.24 7.28 -1.80
N LEU A 9 7.63 7.14 -3.08
CA LEU A 9 6.77 6.61 -4.14
C LEU A 9 6.36 5.15 -3.88
N LEU A 10 7.30 4.26 -3.53
CA LEU A 10 7.02 2.86 -3.18
C LEU A 10 6.04 2.74 -2.01
N SER A 11 6.19 3.57 -0.97
CA SER A 11 5.25 3.57 0.17
C SER A 11 3.84 4.05 -0.20
N ILE A 12 3.69 4.94 -1.18
CA ILE A 12 2.38 5.39 -1.70
C ILE A 12 1.75 4.31 -2.58
N LEU A 13 2.57 3.61 -3.37
CA LEU A 13 2.13 2.52 -4.25
C LEU A 13 1.51 1.34 -3.49
N LEU A 14 1.97 1.04 -2.26
CA LEU A 14 1.51 -0.11 -1.48
C LEU A 14 0.01 -0.09 -1.08
N CYS A 15 -0.70 1.03 -1.30
CA CYS A 15 -2.07 1.24 -0.84
C CYS A 15 -3.18 1.04 -1.90
N SER A 16 -2.88 0.64 -3.15
CA SER A 16 -3.90 0.51 -4.21
C SER A 16 -3.64 -0.58 -5.26
N SER A 17 -4.41 -1.68 -5.24
CA SER A 17 -4.37 -2.72 -6.29
C SER A 17 -5.54 -3.73 -6.26
N SER A 18 -5.98 -4.18 -7.45
CA SER A 18 -7.13 -5.07 -7.74
C SER A 18 -6.77 -6.58 -7.82
N ALA A 19 -7.73 -7.49 -8.07
CA ALA A 19 -7.51 -8.95 -8.33
C ALA A 19 -8.62 -9.61 -9.20
N PHE A 20 -8.27 -10.61 -10.03
CA PHE A 20 -9.17 -11.60 -10.68
C PHE A 20 -8.48 -12.98 -10.69
N CYS A 21 -9.16 -14.09 -10.34
CA CYS A 21 -8.55 -15.43 -10.20
C CYS A 21 -9.38 -16.59 -10.79
N GLN A 22 -8.67 -17.67 -11.15
CA GLN A 22 -9.18 -19.06 -11.28
C GLN A 22 -8.46 -19.98 -10.25
N MET A 23 -9.18 -20.97 -9.71
CA MET A 23 -8.76 -21.88 -8.63
C MET A 23 -8.50 -23.32 -9.10
N ASN A 24 -7.74 -24.10 -8.30
CA ASN A 24 -7.98 -25.55 -8.18
C ASN A 24 -7.53 -26.22 -6.85
N SER A 25 -8.45 -27.06 -6.36
CA SER A 25 -8.47 -28.24 -5.44
C SER A 25 -7.70 -28.29 -4.12
N THR A 26 -8.43 -28.65 -3.04
CA THR A 26 -8.05 -28.47 -1.64
C THR A 26 -8.45 -29.63 -0.69
N SER A 27 -7.75 -29.73 0.46
CA SER A 27 -7.84 -30.74 1.54
C SER A 27 -8.73 -30.34 2.74
N SER A 28 -8.81 -31.12 3.83
CA SER A 28 -9.81 -30.93 4.91
C SER A 28 -9.58 -29.74 5.87
N GLU A 29 -8.35 -29.34 6.20
CA GLU A 29 -8.11 -28.07 6.91
C GLU A 29 -8.41 -26.87 6.01
N GLU A 30 -8.18 -27.06 4.72
CA GLU A 30 -8.45 -26.12 3.65
C GLU A 30 -9.96 -25.96 3.40
N LEU A 31 -10.78 -26.97 3.70
CA LEU A 31 -12.25 -26.88 3.70
C LEU A 31 -12.76 -25.92 4.79
N ASN A 32 -12.18 -25.92 5.99
CA ASN A 32 -12.58 -24.98 7.05
C ASN A 32 -12.09 -23.56 6.76
N ALA A 33 -10.87 -23.43 6.25
CA ALA A 33 -10.32 -22.14 5.84
C ALA A 33 -11.06 -21.55 4.63
N SER A 34 -11.51 -22.38 3.68
CA SER A 34 -12.29 -21.93 2.51
C SER A 34 -13.74 -21.54 2.86
N ALA A 35 -14.38 -22.22 3.81
CA ALA A 35 -15.68 -21.80 4.33
C ALA A 35 -15.60 -20.41 5.00
N LEU A 36 -14.60 -20.21 5.88
CA LEU A 36 -14.37 -18.92 6.52
C LEU A 36 -14.03 -17.84 5.48
N ARG A 37 -13.22 -18.17 4.46
CA ARG A 37 -12.91 -17.28 3.35
C ARG A 37 -14.17 -16.78 2.63
N SER A 38 -15.13 -17.67 2.35
CA SER A 38 -16.41 -17.29 1.73
C SER A 38 -17.18 -16.32 2.61
N LEU A 39 -17.30 -16.62 3.91
CA LEU A 39 -18.02 -15.77 4.87
C LEU A 39 -17.40 -14.37 4.97
N VAL A 40 -16.06 -14.30 4.98
CA VAL A 40 -15.32 -13.03 4.98
C VAL A 40 -15.56 -12.25 3.70
N ALA A 41 -15.51 -12.90 2.53
CA ALA A 41 -15.75 -12.26 1.24
C ALA A 41 -17.19 -11.70 1.16
N ASP A 42 -18.17 -12.47 1.63
CA ASP A 42 -19.57 -12.07 1.66
C ASP A 42 -19.78 -10.86 2.60
N ALA A 43 -19.27 -10.92 3.84
CA ALA A 43 -19.36 -9.82 4.79
C ALA A 43 -18.68 -8.54 4.27
N SER A 44 -17.54 -8.68 3.59
CA SER A 44 -16.78 -7.56 3.05
C SER A 44 -17.47 -6.92 1.83
N SER A 45 -18.16 -7.71 1.00
CA SER A 45 -18.95 -7.18 -0.12
C SER A 45 -20.09 -6.26 0.34
N GLN A 46 -20.59 -6.49 1.56
CA GLN A 46 -21.62 -5.69 2.20
C GLN A 46 -21.06 -4.49 2.96
N SER A 47 -19.73 -4.38 3.10
CA SER A 47 -19.06 -3.32 3.83
C SER A 47 -18.78 -2.12 2.91
N GLN A 48 -19.74 -1.18 2.85
CA GLN A 48 -19.70 -0.04 1.93
C GLN A 48 -19.15 1.24 2.58
N LEU A 49 -19.16 1.30 3.91
CA LEU A 49 -18.64 2.41 4.70
C LEU A 49 -17.75 1.85 5.80
N TYR A 50 -16.62 2.48 6.06
CA TYR A 50 -15.77 2.16 7.21
C TYR A 50 -14.74 3.25 7.43
N ARG A 51 -14.12 3.21 8.61
CA ARG A 51 -12.90 3.93 8.93
C ARG A 51 -11.75 2.94 9.03
N PHE A 52 -10.53 3.43 8.83
CA PHE A 52 -9.35 2.63 9.08
C PHE A 52 -8.22 3.45 9.67
N LEU A 53 -7.39 2.78 10.47
CA LEU A 53 -6.12 3.28 10.95
C LEU A 53 -5.01 2.40 10.38
N MET A 54 -3.94 3.00 9.90
CA MET A 54 -2.78 2.31 9.37
C MET A 54 -1.51 2.83 10.05
N GLU A 55 -0.68 1.90 10.49
CA GLU A 55 0.70 2.18 10.89
C GLU A 55 1.65 1.36 10.01
N MET A 56 2.69 2.02 9.50
CA MET A 56 3.74 1.39 8.73
C MET A 56 5.09 1.73 9.34
N GLU A 57 5.91 0.71 9.54
CA GLU A 57 7.32 0.84 9.90
C GLU A 57 8.16 0.17 8.82
N GLN A 58 9.15 0.90 8.31
CA GLN A 58 10.01 0.43 7.23
C GLN A 58 11.47 0.68 7.59
N ASN A 59 12.29 -0.35 7.47
CA ASN A 59 13.74 -0.26 7.50
C ASN A 59 14.27 -0.48 6.09
N THR A 60 15.13 0.41 5.63
CA THR A 60 15.77 0.30 4.32
C THR A 60 17.27 0.43 4.45
N ASP A 61 18.00 -0.58 4.00
CA ASP A 61 19.45 -0.54 3.86
C ASP A 61 19.81 -0.39 2.38
N LEU A 62 20.61 0.64 2.08
CA LEU A 62 21.29 0.80 0.81
C LEU A 62 22.73 0.33 0.99
N VAL A 63 23.06 -0.82 0.39
CA VAL A 63 24.36 -1.46 0.51
C VAL A 63 25.14 -1.25 -0.78
N ASN A 64 26.25 -0.51 -0.70
CA ASN A 64 27.19 -0.44 -1.81
C ASN A 64 28.03 -1.73 -1.82
N LEU A 65 27.78 -2.61 -2.78
CA LEU A 65 28.46 -3.91 -2.88
C LEU A 65 29.93 -3.78 -3.30
N THR A 66 30.36 -2.62 -3.79
CA THR A 66 31.76 -2.34 -4.15
C THR A 66 32.57 -1.89 -2.93
N THR A 67 32.04 -0.98 -2.11
CA THR A 67 32.75 -0.42 -0.94
C THR A 67 32.40 -1.14 0.37
N GLY A 68 31.27 -1.84 0.42
CA GLY A 68 30.71 -2.44 1.64
C GLY A 68 30.00 -1.44 2.55
N GLU A 69 29.92 -0.16 2.15
CA GLU A 69 29.24 0.87 2.94
C GLU A 69 27.73 0.64 2.97
N VAL A 70 27.12 0.88 4.13
CA VAL A 70 25.68 0.73 4.34
C VAL A 70 25.10 2.06 4.79
N GLN A 71 24.12 2.55 4.05
CA GLN A 71 23.26 3.65 4.47
C GLN A 71 21.89 3.10 4.88
N ALA A 72 21.56 3.24 6.17
CA ALA A 72 20.28 2.77 6.72
C ALA A 72 19.30 3.93 6.90
N LEU A 73 18.04 3.70 6.52
CA LEU A 73 16.92 4.61 6.64
C LEU A 73 15.81 3.93 7.44
N TYR A 74 15.24 4.65 8.40
CA TYR A 74 14.04 4.23 9.10
C TYR A 74 12.89 5.17 8.73
N THR A 75 11.80 4.61 8.22
CA THR A 75 10.58 5.36 7.88
C THR A 75 9.43 4.86 8.74
N ARG A 76 8.74 5.77 9.40
CA ARG A 76 7.47 5.49 10.07
C ARG A 76 6.37 6.33 9.47
N THR A 77 5.26 5.69 9.14
CA THR A 77 4.06 6.36 8.61
C THR A 77 2.86 5.99 9.45
N ILE A 78 2.04 6.97 9.76
CA ILE A 78 0.74 6.79 10.41
C ILE A 78 -0.30 7.43 9.48
N SER A 79 -1.39 6.71 9.27
CA SER A 79 -2.48 7.15 8.42
C SER A 79 -3.83 6.80 9.04
N ALA A 80 -4.81 7.67 8.81
CA ALA A 80 -6.20 7.44 9.16
C ALA A 80 -7.06 7.73 7.94
N GLY A 81 -8.00 6.84 7.66
CA GLY A 81 -8.87 6.94 6.50
C GLY A 81 -10.32 6.74 6.83
N SER A 82 -11.16 7.19 5.91
CA SER A 82 -12.61 7.05 5.97
C SER A 82 -13.10 6.86 4.55
N ILE A 83 -13.89 5.81 4.31
CA ILE A 83 -14.42 5.50 3.00
C ILE A 83 -15.95 5.41 3.04
N ASN A 84 -16.57 5.86 1.97
CA ASN A 84 -17.98 5.66 1.68
C ASN A 84 -18.10 5.36 0.19
N MET A 85 -18.15 4.07 -0.12
CA MET A 85 -18.22 3.55 -1.48
C MET A 85 -19.53 3.94 -2.17
N SER A 86 -20.64 3.99 -1.43
CA SER A 86 -21.96 4.37 -1.97
C SER A 86 -22.02 5.84 -2.38
N ALA A 87 -21.40 6.72 -1.59
CA ALA A 87 -21.30 8.15 -1.90
C ALA A 87 -20.08 8.51 -2.76
N ARG A 88 -19.25 7.52 -3.14
CA ARG A 88 -17.97 7.72 -3.85
C ARG A 88 -17.15 8.83 -3.18
N SER A 89 -16.89 8.65 -1.89
CA SER A 89 -16.07 9.57 -1.11
C SER A 89 -15.04 8.82 -0.28
N LEU A 90 -13.82 9.34 -0.27
CA LEU A 90 -12.68 8.86 0.48
C LEU A 90 -11.96 10.06 1.07
N LYS A 91 -11.50 9.90 2.31
CA LYS A 91 -10.54 10.79 2.95
C LYS A 91 -9.42 9.96 3.52
N ILE A 92 -8.19 10.38 3.30
CA ILE A 92 -6.99 9.85 3.95
C ILE A 92 -6.21 11.02 4.53
N VAL A 93 -5.73 10.87 5.76
CA VAL A 93 -4.80 11.79 6.40
C VAL A 93 -3.60 10.99 6.82
N MET A 94 -2.42 11.38 6.38
CA MET A 94 -1.19 10.63 6.57
C MET A 94 -0.08 11.56 7.03
N ALA A 95 0.76 11.06 7.93
CA ALA A 95 2.02 11.68 8.31
C ALA A 95 3.13 10.64 8.22
N SER A 96 4.27 11.03 7.67
CA SER A 96 5.45 10.17 7.55
C SER A 96 6.70 10.89 8.02
N LEU A 97 7.58 10.16 8.70
CA LEU A 97 8.89 10.58 9.14
C LEU A 97 9.92 9.58 8.64
N THR A 98 10.94 10.06 7.94
CA THR A 98 12.09 9.28 7.50
C THR A 98 13.36 9.81 8.16
N VAL A 99 14.11 8.93 8.80
CA VAL A 99 15.32 9.24 9.57
C VAL A 99 16.49 8.43 9.02
N PRO A 100 17.54 9.09 8.50
CA PRO A 100 18.81 8.43 8.24
C PRO A 100 19.50 8.05 9.55
N LYS A 101 19.89 6.78 9.67
CA LYS A 101 20.53 6.27 10.89
C LYS A 101 21.91 6.88 11.07
N GLY A 102 22.17 7.50 12.23
CA GLY A 102 23.43 8.19 12.52
C GLY A 102 23.53 9.59 11.90
N ASP A 103 22.44 10.09 11.32
CA ASP A 103 22.31 11.45 10.80
C ASP A 103 20.87 11.94 11.02
N GLU A 104 20.45 11.90 12.29
CA GLU A 104 19.09 12.24 12.71
C GLU A 104 18.73 13.71 12.43
N VAL A 105 19.73 14.58 12.27
CA VAL A 105 19.56 16.00 11.92
C VAL A 105 18.99 16.16 10.51
N ASN A 106 19.25 15.20 9.62
CA ASN A 106 18.74 15.20 8.24
C ASN A 106 17.44 14.38 8.09
N ALA A 107 16.68 14.22 9.18
CA ALA A 107 15.34 13.63 9.11
C ALA A 107 14.41 14.49 8.24
N THR A 108 13.57 13.82 7.45
CA THR A 108 12.55 14.47 6.61
C THR A 108 11.16 13.98 7.03
N ALA A 109 10.23 14.91 7.16
CA ALA A 109 8.83 14.61 7.45
C ALA A 109 7.93 15.23 6.39
N PHE A 110 6.81 14.59 6.10
CA PHE A 110 5.77 15.17 5.27
C PHE A 110 4.38 14.76 5.78
N GLY A 111 3.40 15.61 5.50
CA GLY A 111 1.99 15.36 5.74
C GLY A 111 1.21 15.38 4.43
N LEU A 112 0.22 14.50 4.34
CA LEU A 112 -0.67 14.40 3.20
C LEU A 112 -2.12 14.35 3.68
N ASP A 113 -2.95 15.27 3.19
CA ASP A 113 -4.40 15.10 3.21
C ASP A 113 -4.86 14.76 1.80
N GLU A 114 -5.60 13.67 1.66
CA GLU A 114 -6.18 13.22 0.42
C GLU A 114 -7.70 13.16 0.54
N TYR A 115 -8.38 13.70 -0.46
CA TYR A 115 -9.81 13.53 -0.64
C TYR A 115 -10.07 13.07 -2.07
N LEU A 116 -10.75 11.95 -2.23
CA LEU A 116 -11.31 11.56 -3.51
C LEU A 116 -12.83 11.65 -3.39
N ILE A 117 -13.43 12.60 -4.12
CA ILE A 117 -14.88 12.82 -4.14
C ILE A 117 -15.35 12.66 -5.59
N ASN A 118 -16.21 11.67 -5.84
CA ASN A 118 -16.54 11.23 -7.20
C ASN A 118 -15.26 10.93 -8.00
N ASP A 119 -14.96 11.70 -9.05
CA ASP A 119 -13.75 11.50 -9.87
C ASP A 119 -12.68 12.58 -9.59
N SER A 120 -12.82 13.30 -8.49
CA SER A 120 -12.00 14.47 -8.15
C SER A 120 -11.06 14.16 -7.00
N LEU A 121 -9.77 14.08 -7.30
CA LEU A 121 -8.71 13.86 -6.32
C LEU A 121 -8.15 15.22 -5.88
N TYR A 122 -8.17 15.48 -4.58
CA TYR A 122 -7.60 16.65 -3.93
C TYR A 122 -6.49 16.20 -2.99
N LEU A 123 -5.32 16.82 -3.11
CA LEU A 123 -4.15 16.51 -2.31
C LEU A 123 -3.64 17.78 -1.63
N LYS A 124 -3.52 17.78 -0.31
CA LYS A 124 -2.78 18.79 0.45
C LYS A 124 -1.43 18.21 0.82
N MET A 125 -0.37 18.75 0.23
CA MET A 125 1.00 18.42 0.60
C MET A 125 1.69 19.71 1.03
N ASP A 126 2.33 19.68 2.21
CA ASP A 126 3.02 20.83 2.80
C ASP A 126 2.17 22.12 2.81
N GLY A 127 0.87 21.96 3.10
CA GLY A 127 -0.08 23.06 3.20
C GLY A 127 -0.70 23.52 1.88
N SER A 128 -0.23 23.04 0.73
CA SER A 128 -0.72 23.46 -0.58
C SER A 128 -1.69 22.44 -1.17
N TRP A 129 -2.89 22.90 -1.54
CA TRP A 129 -3.89 22.08 -2.22
C TRP A 129 -3.66 22.01 -3.73
N THR A 130 -3.62 20.79 -4.25
CA THR A 130 -3.70 20.49 -5.68
C THR A 130 -4.90 19.61 -5.97
N TYR A 131 -5.39 19.67 -7.20
CA TYR A 131 -6.56 18.95 -7.65
C TYR A 131 -6.33 18.33 -9.03
N MET A 132 -6.81 17.11 -9.23
CA MET A 132 -6.89 16.49 -10.53
C MET A 132 -8.19 15.72 -10.71
N LYS A 133 -8.70 15.70 -11.94
CA LYS A 133 -9.80 14.83 -12.33
C LYS A 133 -9.24 13.50 -12.79
N LEU A 134 -9.62 12.42 -12.13
CA LEU A 134 -9.29 11.08 -12.57
C LEU A 134 -10.16 10.70 -13.76
N PRO A 135 -9.66 9.91 -14.72
CA PRO A 135 -10.50 9.29 -15.74
C PRO A 135 -11.61 8.49 -15.05
N GLU A 136 -12.84 8.62 -15.54
CA GLU A 136 -14.01 7.92 -14.98
C GLU A 136 -13.88 6.42 -15.26
N VAL A 137 -13.23 5.70 -14.35
CA VAL A 137 -13.03 4.26 -14.44
C VAL A 137 -13.58 3.69 -13.13
N ALA A 138 -14.70 2.96 -13.21
CA ALA A 138 -15.30 2.29 -12.03
C ALA A 138 -14.26 1.42 -11.28
N GLU A 139 -13.30 0.87 -12.02
CA GLU A 139 -12.17 0.13 -11.50
C GLU A 139 -11.28 0.97 -10.56
N ALA A 140 -11.10 2.27 -10.82
CA ALA A 140 -10.28 3.16 -9.98
C ALA A 140 -10.85 3.30 -8.56
N TRP A 141 -12.18 3.27 -8.40
CA TRP A 141 -12.82 3.28 -7.08
C TRP A 141 -12.71 1.95 -6.35
N SER A 142 -12.86 0.83 -7.07
CA SER A 142 -12.63 -0.49 -6.50
C SER A 142 -11.20 -0.64 -5.96
N GLN A 143 -10.24 0.03 -6.61
CA GLN A 143 -8.84 0.08 -6.20
C GLN A 143 -8.61 0.90 -4.93
N GLN A 144 -9.52 1.81 -4.55
CA GLN A 144 -9.39 2.58 -3.30
C GLN A 144 -9.92 1.84 -2.06
N ASN A 145 -10.61 0.71 -2.26
CA ASN A 145 -11.19 -0.04 -1.15
C ASN A 145 -10.11 -0.89 -0.44
N THR A 146 -9.41 -0.26 0.52
CA THR A 146 -8.33 -0.89 1.30
C THR A 146 -8.74 -2.21 1.94
N MET A 147 -9.94 -2.29 2.52
CA MET A 147 -10.45 -3.55 3.08
C MET A 147 -10.55 -4.64 2.02
N LYS A 148 -11.15 -4.32 0.86
CA LYS A 148 -11.26 -5.27 -0.25
C LYS A 148 -9.90 -5.78 -0.71
N GLN A 149 -8.88 -4.91 -0.77
CA GLN A 149 -7.52 -5.33 -1.13
C GLN A 149 -6.97 -6.40 -0.18
N GLN A 150 -7.15 -6.19 1.13
CA GLN A 150 -6.71 -7.15 2.15
C GLN A 150 -7.46 -8.49 2.01
N ILE A 151 -8.75 -8.44 1.69
CA ILE A 151 -9.55 -9.65 1.44
C ILE A 151 -9.13 -10.37 0.16
N ASP A 152 -8.85 -9.63 -0.91
CA ASP A 152 -8.36 -10.20 -2.15
C ASP A 152 -7.02 -10.92 -1.92
N MET A 153 -6.11 -10.33 -1.14
CA MET A 153 -4.86 -10.99 -0.73
C MET A 153 -5.08 -12.24 0.14
N LEU A 154 -6.00 -12.17 1.11
CA LEU A 154 -6.41 -13.33 1.91
C LEU A 154 -6.94 -14.48 1.02
N ASN A 155 -7.73 -14.14 0.00
CA ASN A 155 -8.33 -15.11 -0.92
C ASN A 155 -7.30 -15.84 -1.79
N GLN A 156 -6.19 -15.18 -2.11
CA GLN A 156 -5.09 -15.72 -2.92
C GLN A 156 -4.01 -16.46 -2.10
N SER A 157 -4.17 -16.52 -0.79
CA SER A 157 -3.16 -17.04 0.13
C SER A 157 -3.48 -18.44 0.66
N ASN A 158 -2.44 -19.17 1.08
CA ASN A 158 -2.61 -20.39 1.86
C ASN A 158 -2.84 -20.00 3.32
N LEU A 159 -3.95 -20.46 3.90
CA LEU A 159 -4.42 -20.03 5.21
C LEU A 159 -4.15 -21.08 6.28
N THR A 160 -3.73 -20.61 7.45
CA THR A 160 -3.60 -21.41 8.67
C THR A 160 -4.26 -20.66 9.82
N MET A 161 -5.16 -21.33 10.53
CA MET A 161 -5.76 -20.75 11.74
C MET A 161 -4.76 -20.86 12.88
N LEU A 162 -4.42 -19.73 13.50
CA LEU A 162 -3.44 -19.69 14.61
C LEU A 162 -4.11 -19.70 15.98
N GLY A 163 -5.36 -19.26 16.08
CA GLY A 163 -6.09 -19.17 17.34
C GLY A 163 -7.15 -18.07 17.31
N SER A 164 -7.40 -17.47 18.46
CA SER A 164 -8.31 -16.33 18.60
C SER A 164 -7.80 -15.30 19.59
N GLU A 165 -8.19 -14.04 19.36
CA GLU A 165 -7.84 -12.88 20.18
C GLU A 165 -8.98 -11.87 20.11
N VAL A 166 -9.16 -11.11 21.19
CA VAL A 166 -10.11 -9.98 21.21
C VAL A 166 -9.45 -8.75 20.60
N VAL A 167 -10.09 -8.14 19.60
CA VAL A 167 -9.65 -6.88 18.97
C VAL A 167 -10.76 -5.84 19.14
N GLY A 168 -10.51 -4.84 19.97
CA GLY A 168 -11.58 -3.94 20.43
C GLY A 168 -12.59 -4.71 21.26
N ASP A 169 -13.85 -4.71 20.83
CA ASP A 169 -14.95 -5.44 21.49
C ASP A 169 -15.28 -6.79 20.79
N ASP A 170 -14.57 -7.14 19.71
CA ASP A 170 -14.86 -8.32 18.88
C ASP A 170 -13.91 -9.49 19.21
N ASP A 171 -14.46 -10.66 19.52
CA ASP A 171 -13.69 -11.90 19.53
C ASP A 171 -13.39 -12.34 18.09
N CYS A 172 -12.11 -12.48 17.74
CA CYS A 172 -11.65 -12.69 16.38
C CYS A 172 -10.89 -14.01 16.22
N TYR A 173 -11.05 -14.68 15.08
CA TYR A 173 -10.10 -15.69 14.61
C TYR A 173 -8.82 -15.01 14.11
N ILE A 174 -7.66 -15.58 14.44
CA ILE A 174 -6.38 -15.18 13.86
C ILE A 174 -6.05 -16.14 12.73
N LEU A 175 -5.92 -15.60 11.52
CA LEU A 175 -5.51 -16.32 10.32
C LEU A 175 -4.12 -15.87 9.91
N PHE A 176 -3.21 -16.82 9.77
CA PHE A 176 -1.97 -16.62 9.03
C PHE A 176 -2.23 -16.91 7.55
N ALA A 177 -1.79 -15.99 6.70
CA ALA A 177 -1.89 -16.07 5.26
C ALA A 177 -0.48 -16.00 4.66
N LYS A 178 -0.03 -17.14 4.14
CA LYS A 178 1.20 -17.20 3.34
C LYS A 178 0.88 -16.75 1.92
N VAL A 179 1.34 -15.57 1.55
CA VAL A 179 1.08 -14.97 0.25
C VAL A 179 1.96 -15.64 -0.80
N ASN A 180 1.35 -16.10 -1.89
CA ASN A 180 2.07 -16.74 -2.99
C ASN A 180 2.82 -15.68 -3.82
N SER A 181 3.99 -16.01 -4.36
CA SER A 181 4.80 -15.07 -5.15
C SER A 181 4.07 -14.51 -6.39
N SER A 182 3.13 -15.26 -6.96
CA SER A 182 2.27 -14.80 -8.05
C SER A 182 1.31 -13.67 -7.63
N ALA A 183 0.76 -13.76 -6.40
CA ALA A 183 -0.09 -12.72 -5.84
C ALA A 183 0.72 -11.42 -5.57
N ILE A 184 1.96 -11.57 -5.10
CA ILE A 184 2.89 -10.45 -4.92
C ILE A 184 3.22 -9.80 -6.28
N ALA A 185 3.47 -10.60 -7.33
CA ALA A 185 3.72 -10.10 -8.68
C ALA A 185 2.53 -9.30 -9.23
N GLU A 186 1.33 -9.83 -9.05
CA GLU A 186 0.08 -9.19 -9.47
C GLU A 186 -0.12 -7.86 -8.74
N GLN A 187 0.12 -7.86 -7.42
CA GLN A 187 0.05 -6.67 -6.56
C GLN A 187 0.99 -5.57 -7.07
N ILE A 188 2.29 -5.86 -7.22
CA ILE A 188 3.29 -4.89 -7.70
C ILE A 188 2.91 -4.35 -9.08
N SER A 189 2.48 -5.23 -9.99
CA SER A 189 2.10 -4.83 -11.35
C SER A 189 0.92 -3.85 -11.38
N LYS A 190 0.01 -3.97 -10.41
CA LYS A 190 -1.17 -3.10 -10.31
C LYS A 190 -0.87 -1.78 -9.64
N GLN A 191 -0.04 -1.81 -8.60
CA GLN A 191 0.42 -0.62 -7.90
C GLN A 191 1.22 0.29 -8.81
N THR A 192 1.98 -0.26 -9.75
CA THR A 192 2.83 0.51 -10.67
C THR A 192 2.06 1.25 -11.77
N GLY A 193 0.82 0.82 -12.07
CA GLY A 193 -0.08 1.49 -13.00
C GLY A 193 0.55 1.76 -14.38
N PRO A 194 -0.05 2.63 -15.21
CA PRO A 194 0.57 3.11 -16.45
C PRO A 194 1.66 4.16 -16.20
N SER A 195 1.83 4.65 -14.96
CA SER A 195 2.74 5.72 -14.57
C SER A 195 4.20 5.29 -14.43
N LEU A 196 4.45 4.04 -14.05
CA LEU A 196 5.77 3.43 -14.14
C LEU A 196 5.74 2.46 -15.31
N PRO A 197 6.65 2.56 -16.28
CA PRO A 197 6.71 1.62 -17.38
C PRO A 197 7.18 0.24 -16.86
N VAL A 198 6.21 -0.56 -16.40
CA VAL A 198 6.36 -1.94 -15.91
C VAL A 198 7.16 -2.81 -16.89
N GLN A 199 7.12 -2.47 -18.18
CA GLN A 199 7.91 -3.11 -19.24
C GLN A 199 9.43 -3.07 -19.03
N PHE A 200 9.95 -2.16 -18.20
CA PHE A 200 11.38 -2.07 -17.89
C PHE A 200 11.75 -2.68 -16.53
N MET A 201 10.78 -3.23 -15.79
CA MET A 201 11.05 -3.87 -14.51
C MET A 201 11.39 -5.35 -14.69
N ASN A 202 12.43 -5.82 -14.02
CA ASN A 202 12.72 -7.24 -13.91
C ASN A 202 11.98 -7.84 -12.70
N LEU A 203 10.68 -8.10 -12.87
CA LEU A 203 9.82 -8.66 -11.83
C LEU A 203 10.32 -10.00 -11.29
N SER A 204 10.93 -10.84 -12.14
CA SER A 204 11.47 -12.12 -11.71
C SER A 204 12.60 -11.95 -10.69
N GLU A 205 13.53 -11.02 -10.95
CA GLU A 205 14.62 -10.73 -10.01
C GLU A 205 14.14 -9.99 -8.77
N LEU A 206 13.16 -9.07 -8.92
CA LEU A 206 12.55 -8.37 -7.79
C LEU A 206 11.90 -9.35 -6.79
N LEU A 207 11.17 -10.33 -7.30
CA LEU A 207 10.42 -11.30 -6.49
C LEU A 207 11.27 -12.44 -5.95
N ARG A 208 12.47 -12.66 -6.49
CA ARG A 208 13.33 -13.82 -6.15
C ARG A 208 13.63 -13.91 -4.66
N ASN A 209 13.86 -12.76 -4.02
CA ASN A 209 14.19 -12.66 -2.60
C ASN A 209 13.11 -11.87 -1.84
N THR A 210 11.85 -12.05 -2.24
CA THR A 210 10.71 -11.40 -1.58
C THR A 210 10.01 -12.38 -0.65
N THR A 211 9.70 -11.94 0.55
CA THR A 211 8.80 -12.65 1.47
C THR A 211 7.69 -11.71 1.90
N MET A 212 6.47 -12.23 1.95
CA MET A 212 5.29 -11.52 2.42
C MET A 212 4.46 -12.47 3.26
N ASN A 213 4.22 -12.06 4.49
CA ASN A 213 3.39 -12.79 5.45
C ASN A 213 2.29 -11.86 5.91
N ALA A 214 1.04 -12.33 5.88
CA ALA A 214 -0.10 -11.56 6.36
C ALA A 214 -0.79 -12.29 7.51
N TYR A 215 -1.30 -11.52 8.46
CA TYR A 215 -2.10 -11.97 9.58
C TYR A 215 -3.41 -11.21 9.56
N TYR A 216 -4.52 -11.91 9.68
CA TYR A 216 -5.85 -11.31 9.64
C TYR A 216 -6.64 -11.69 10.88
N TRP A 217 -7.33 -10.72 11.46
CA TRP A 217 -8.26 -10.90 12.57
C TRP A 217 -9.67 -10.76 12.02
N ILE A 218 -10.40 -11.86 12.02
CA ILE A 218 -11.76 -11.96 11.49
C ILE A 218 -12.73 -12.10 12.66
N ALA A 219 -13.66 -11.16 12.82
CA ALA A 219 -14.68 -11.22 13.87
C ALA A 219 -15.48 -12.53 13.75
N LYS A 220 -15.66 -13.25 14.86
CA LYS A 220 -16.33 -14.57 14.85
C LYS A 220 -17.81 -14.48 14.51
N ASP A 221 -18.49 -13.42 14.96
CA ASP A 221 -19.93 -13.26 14.78
C ASP A 221 -20.27 -12.64 13.43
N ALA A 222 -19.63 -11.51 13.10
CA ALA A 222 -19.91 -10.75 11.89
C ALA A 222 -19.10 -11.21 10.66
N HIS A 223 -18.06 -12.03 10.86
CA HIS A 223 -17.12 -12.47 9.81
C HIS A 223 -16.40 -11.31 9.10
N GLN A 224 -16.37 -10.14 9.70
CA GLN A 224 -15.72 -8.94 9.15
C GLN A 224 -14.22 -8.93 9.46
N LEU A 225 -13.43 -8.39 8.53
CA LEU A 225 -12.02 -8.10 8.77
C LEU A 225 -11.91 -6.91 9.75
N LYS A 226 -11.39 -7.17 10.95
CA LYS A 226 -11.15 -6.14 11.97
C LYS A 226 -9.73 -5.60 11.94
N LYS A 227 -8.75 -6.45 11.67
CA LYS A 227 -7.34 -6.06 11.64
C LYS A 227 -6.57 -6.88 10.62
N ALA A 228 -5.62 -6.24 9.94
CA ALA A 228 -4.63 -6.89 9.10
C ALA A 228 -3.23 -6.48 9.56
N LYS A 229 -2.29 -7.41 9.57
CA LYS A 229 -0.87 -7.12 9.77
C LYS A 229 -0.07 -7.81 8.67
N VAL A 230 0.65 -7.03 7.89
CA VAL A 230 1.47 -7.52 6.78
C VAL A 230 2.93 -7.25 7.11
N THR A 231 3.78 -8.25 6.95
CA THR A 231 5.23 -8.11 7.06
C THR A 231 5.86 -8.52 5.74
N GLU A 232 6.69 -7.63 5.21
CA GLU A 232 7.30 -7.75 3.89
C GLU A 232 8.81 -7.59 4.02
N SER A 233 9.55 -8.39 3.26
CA SER A 233 10.98 -8.22 3.08
C SER A 233 11.30 -8.32 1.60
N PHE A 234 11.99 -7.32 1.08
CA PHE A 234 12.47 -7.24 -0.29
C PHE A 234 14.00 -7.11 -0.29
N THR A 235 14.65 -7.76 -1.24
CA THR A 235 16.07 -7.52 -1.54
C THR A 235 16.25 -7.49 -3.03
N PHE A 236 16.65 -6.33 -3.56
CA PHE A 236 16.75 -6.13 -5.00
C PHE A 236 17.81 -5.09 -5.36
N ASN A 237 18.30 -5.13 -6.59
CA ASN A 237 19.09 -4.05 -7.15
C ASN A 237 18.13 -2.98 -7.71
N PRO A 238 18.27 -1.69 -7.36
CA PRO A 238 17.41 -0.62 -7.89
C PRO A 238 17.33 -0.56 -9.43
N ALA A 239 18.33 -1.05 -10.16
CA ALA A 239 18.31 -1.18 -11.61
C ALA A 239 17.17 -2.10 -12.10
N TYR A 240 16.70 -3.05 -11.28
CA TYR A 240 15.55 -3.90 -11.61
C TYR A 240 14.23 -3.14 -11.68
N LEU A 241 14.17 -1.90 -11.19
CA LEU A 241 13.01 -1.01 -11.34
C LEU A 241 13.04 -0.22 -12.66
N GLY A 242 14.01 -0.45 -13.54
CA GLY A 242 14.14 0.26 -14.81
C GLY A 242 14.59 1.72 -14.66
N LEU A 243 15.11 2.09 -13.49
CA LEU A 243 15.58 3.43 -13.20
C LEU A 243 17.02 3.61 -13.71
N PRO A 244 17.38 4.79 -14.27
CA PRO A 244 18.74 5.06 -14.69
C PRO A 244 19.66 5.11 -13.46
N THR A 245 20.40 4.01 -13.25
CA THR A 245 21.46 3.91 -12.25
C THR A 245 22.78 4.35 -12.88
N ASN A 246 23.63 5.04 -12.11
CA ASN A 246 25.02 5.20 -12.53
C ASN A 246 25.64 3.80 -12.60
N GLU A 247 26.10 3.36 -13.77
CA GLU A 247 26.60 2.00 -14.03
C GLU A 247 27.75 1.58 -13.08
N THR A 248 28.37 2.54 -12.40
CA THR A 248 29.48 2.36 -11.47
C THR A 248 29.08 1.98 -10.04
N GLU A 249 27.82 2.12 -9.65
CA GLU A 249 27.36 1.84 -8.28
C GLU A 249 26.55 0.53 -8.23
N ASN A 250 27.22 -0.56 -7.83
CA ASN A 250 26.55 -1.84 -7.58
C ASN A 250 25.83 -1.79 -6.22
N ILE A 251 24.61 -1.26 -6.20
CA ILE A 251 23.82 -1.09 -4.98
C ILE A 251 22.81 -2.22 -4.82
N GLU A 252 22.77 -2.82 -3.64
CA GLU A 252 21.67 -3.67 -3.19
C GLU A 252 20.80 -2.90 -2.21
N MET A 253 19.50 -2.92 -2.42
CA MET A 253 18.50 -2.37 -1.50
C MET A 253 17.84 -3.51 -0.75
N ARG A 254 17.83 -3.42 0.58
CA ARG A 254 17.13 -4.34 1.47
C ARG A 254 16.04 -3.58 2.19
N VAL A 255 14.79 -3.98 2.03
CA VAL A 255 13.63 -3.29 2.61
C VAL A 255 12.88 -4.27 3.48
N ASN A 256 12.65 -3.92 4.75
CA ASN A 256 11.79 -4.67 5.66
C ASN A 256 10.66 -3.74 6.10
N THR A 257 9.43 -4.14 5.82
CA THR A 257 8.24 -3.33 6.09
C THR A 257 7.27 -4.12 6.97
N THR A 258 6.71 -3.47 7.98
CA THR A 258 5.55 -3.96 8.73
C THR A 258 4.43 -2.96 8.60
N ILE A 259 3.27 -3.41 8.12
CA ILE A 259 2.06 -2.62 7.98
C ILE A 259 1.01 -3.23 8.91
N SER A 260 0.37 -2.41 9.73
CA SER A 260 -0.76 -2.80 10.56
C SER A 260 -1.95 -1.92 10.21
N MET A 261 -3.09 -2.54 9.93
CA MET A 261 -4.34 -1.86 9.63
C MET A 261 -5.42 -2.31 10.61
N LEU A 262 -6.18 -1.35 11.15
CA LEU A 262 -7.37 -1.58 11.95
C LEU A 262 -8.57 -1.02 11.18
N PHE A 263 -9.65 -1.79 11.08
CA PHE A 263 -10.90 -1.40 10.43
C PHE A 263 -12.00 -1.22 11.49
N GLU A 264 -12.61 -0.05 11.49
CA GLU A 264 -13.57 0.40 12.49
C GLU A 264 -14.83 0.97 11.83
N ASP A 265 -15.89 1.13 12.62
CA ASP A 265 -17.15 1.77 12.21
C ASP A 265 -17.71 1.20 10.90
N ILE A 266 -17.61 -0.12 10.73
CA ILE A 266 -18.03 -0.80 9.50
C ILE A 266 -19.55 -0.69 9.34
N ASN A 267 -19.97 -0.15 8.20
CA ASN A 267 -21.36 0.18 7.85
C ASN A 267 -22.01 1.23 8.76
N GLU A 268 -21.24 1.94 9.57
CA GLU A 268 -21.72 3.12 10.27
C GLU A 268 -21.67 4.37 9.38
N SER A 269 -22.46 5.38 9.72
CA SER A 269 -22.54 6.60 8.90
C SER A 269 -21.24 7.38 8.94
N VAL A 270 -20.59 7.52 7.78
CA VAL A 270 -19.39 8.34 7.60
C VAL A 270 -19.70 9.50 6.67
N ASN A 271 -19.56 10.72 7.19
CA ASN A 271 -19.72 11.95 6.40
C ASN A 271 -18.34 12.51 6.02
N ILE A 272 -18.04 12.54 4.73
CA ILE A 272 -16.77 13.04 4.19
C ILE A 272 -17.06 14.35 3.45
N ILE A 273 -16.58 15.45 4.04
CA ILE A 273 -16.76 16.80 3.50
C ILE A 273 -15.40 17.34 3.07
N LEU A 274 -15.33 17.83 1.83
CA LEU A 274 -14.15 18.52 1.31
C LEU A 274 -13.98 19.87 2.05
N PRO A 275 -12.80 20.18 2.59
CA PRO A 275 -12.54 21.47 3.22
C PRO A 275 -12.72 22.64 2.25
N GLU A 276 -13.24 23.77 2.72
CA GLU A 276 -13.49 24.96 1.90
C GLU A 276 -12.25 25.44 1.14
N GLU A 277 -11.08 25.39 1.80
CA GLU A 277 -9.77 25.73 1.22
C GLU A 277 -9.45 24.96 -0.08
N ALA A 278 -9.86 23.69 -0.17
CA ALA A 278 -9.61 22.83 -1.32
C ALA A 278 -10.45 23.24 -2.55
N GLY A 279 -11.50 24.05 -2.38
CA GLY A 279 -12.26 24.63 -3.49
C GLY A 279 -11.43 25.59 -4.36
N THR A 280 -10.29 26.06 -3.84
CA THR A 280 -9.33 26.90 -4.57
C THR A 280 -8.08 26.14 -5.03
N ALA A 281 -8.11 24.79 -4.95
CA ALA A 281 -7.00 23.94 -5.31
C ALA A 281 -6.53 24.20 -6.76
N LYS A 282 -5.21 24.27 -6.93
CA LYS A 282 -4.62 24.46 -8.26
C LYS A 282 -4.69 23.13 -9.02
N LEU A 283 -4.94 23.19 -10.33
CA LEU A 283 -4.84 21.99 -11.16
C LEU A 283 -3.44 21.40 -11.03
N PHE A 284 -3.37 20.10 -10.75
CA PHE A 284 -2.12 19.36 -10.71
C PHE A 284 -1.47 19.45 -12.09
N SER A 285 -0.33 20.12 -12.18
CA SER A 285 0.43 20.18 -13.43
C SER A 285 1.26 18.91 -13.56
N GLN A 286 1.01 18.14 -14.62
CA GLN A 286 1.82 16.96 -14.99
C GLN A 286 3.29 17.33 -15.28
N ASP A 287 3.61 18.61 -15.46
CA ASP A 287 4.97 19.11 -15.68
C ASP A 287 5.91 18.89 -14.48
N LEU A 288 5.37 18.74 -13.26
CA LEU A 288 6.15 18.45 -12.05
C LEU A 288 6.76 17.05 -12.04
N ILE A 289 6.20 16.10 -12.80
CA ILE A 289 6.77 14.75 -12.96
C ILE A 289 7.83 14.75 -14.08
N ALA A 290 7.60 15.53 -15.15
CA ALA A 290 8.49 15.56 -16.30
C ALA A 290 9.79 16.34 -16.05
N THR A 291 9.78 17.40 -15.24
CA THR A 291 10.98 18.28 -15.10
C THR A 291 12.19 17.59 -14.47
N ASN A 292 12.00 16.57 -13.64
CA ASN A 292 13.10 15.81 -13.03
C ASN A 292 13.59 14.62 -13.89
N VAL A 293 12.86 14.24 -14.95
CA VAL A 293 13.31 13.21 -15.90
C VAL A 293 14.01 13.86 -17.10
N THR A 294 13.51 15.00 -17.60
CA THR A 294 14.05 15.61 -18.82
C THR A 294 15.31 16.47 -18.59
N GLN A 295 15.51 17.05 -17.41
CA GLN A 295 16.76 17.78 -17.11
C GLN A 295 17.99 16.88 -17.01
N ALA A 296 17.83 15.57 -16.79
CA ALA A 296 18.93 14.60 -16.83
C ALA A 296 19.27 14.16 -18.27
N ALA A 297 18.36 14.34 -19.23
CA ALA A 297 18.57 13.91 -20.63
C ALA A 297 19.18 14.99 -21.53
N THR A 298 19.37 16.22 -21.05
CA THR A 298 19.89 17.35 -21.85
C THR A 298 21.22 17.92 -21.38
N LYS A 299 21.88 17.26 -20.41
CA LYS A 299 23.32 17.44 -20.14
C LYS A 299 24.05 16.11 -20.31
N ALA A 300 24.16 15.68 -21.57
CA ALA A 300 25.23 14.82 -22.04
C ALA A 300 26.19 15.67 -22.87
#